data_AF-A0A6P1F8V1-F1
#
_entry.id   AF-A0A6P1F8V1-F1
#
_cell.length_a   1.000
_cell.length_b   1.000
_cell.length_c   1.000
_cell.angle_alpha   90.00
_cell.angle_beta   90.00
_cell.angle_gamma   90.00
#
_symmetry.space_group_name_H-M   'P 1'
#
loop_
_entity.id
_entity.type
_entity.pdbx_description
1 polymer ?
#
loop_
_entity_poly.entity_id
_entity_poly.type
_entity_poly.pdbx_seq_one_letter_code
_entity_poly.pdbx_strand_id
1 'polypeptide(L)'
;MTADTELDATTTQETPGSRAEELLATIEELHQQVWAAAPELLIETVTDDGETHEALRCPVCQTLVTDSGELRAVDVSTRWSSAEPDMENRQMDVTAGDHDYGSTLYYLHWTGEAHAVVPPSGWSEDWCL
;
A
#
# COMPACT_ATOMS: atom_id res chain seq x y z
N MET A 1 -49.02 0.63 49.71
CA MET A 1 -47.79 1.36 49.34
C MET A 1 -47.28 0.70 48.08
N THR A 2 -47.40 1.39 46.94
CA THR A 2 -47.09 0.89 45.59
C THR A 2 -45.86 1.60 45.05
N ALA A 3 -45.02 0.82 44.36
CA ALA A 3 -43.90 1.19 43.48
C ALA A 3 -42.70 1.86 44.19
N ASP A 4 -41.43 1.63 43.79
CA ASP A 4 -40.92 1.49 42.44
C ASP A 4 -39.75 0.51 42.32
N THR A 5 -39.74 -0.16 41.16
CA THR A 5 -38.67 -0.98 40.62
C THR A 5 -37.67 -0.05 39.92
N GLU A 6 -36.42 0.01 40.37
CA GLU A 6 -35.32 0.55 39.56
C GLU A 6 -34.75 -0.56 38.68
N LEU A 7 -35.14 -0.54 37.41
CA LEU A 7 -34.44 -1.24 36.34
C LEU A 7 -33.24 -0.37 35.93
N ASP A 8 -32.07 -0.65 36.49
CA ASP A 8 -30.81 -0.15 35.96
C ASP A 8 -30.46 -0.97 34.70
N ALA A 9 -31.00 -0.52 33.58
CA ALA A 9 -30.58 -0.96 32.26
C ALA A 9 -29.77 0.19 31.64
N THR A 10 -28.55 0.39 32.12
CA THR A 10 -27.52 1.11 31.37
C THR A 10 -27.12 0.25 30.17
N THR A 11 -28.01 0.12 29.20
CA THR A 11 -27.67 -0.30 27.85
C THR A 11 -26.98 0.89 27.22
N THR A 12 -25.66 0.87 27.17
CA THR A 12 -24.90 1.73 26.25
C THR A 12 -25.44 1.42 24.85
N GLN A 13 -26.37 2.24 24.37
CA GLN A 13 -26.81 2.18 22.98
C GLN A 13 -25.61 2.62 22.15
N GLU A 14 -24.87 1.66 21.59
CA GLU A 14 -24.01 1.91 20.43
C GLU A 14 -24.86 2.66 19.42
N THR A 15 -24.60 3.96 19.27
CA THR A 15 -25.30 4.76 18.28
C THR A 15 -24.73 4.31 16.93
N PRO A 16 -25.54 4.09 15.88
CA PRO A 16 -25.03 3.57 14.61
C PRO A 16 -23.82 4.31 14.01
N GLY A 17 -23.58 5.57 14.40
CA GLY A 17 -22.38 6.33 14.08
C GLY A 17 -21.09 5.83 14.76
N SER A 18 -21.12 5.43 16.04
CA SER A 18 -19.91 4.98 16.75
C SER A 18 -19.35 3.68 16.18
N ARG A 19 -20.23 2.75 15.81
CA ARG A 19 -19.83 1.51 15.13
C ARG A 19 -19.24 1.78 13.74
N ALA A 20 -19.78 2.75 13.00
CA ALA A 20 -19.25 3.10 11.69
C ALA A 20 -17.86 3.75 11.80
N GLU A 21 -17.65 4.62 12.78
CA GLU A 21 -16.34 5.23 13.09
C GLU A 21 -15.30 4.17 13.48
N GLU A 22 -15.66 3.22 14.34
CA GLU A 22 -14.78 2.10 14.71
C GLU A 22 -14.38 1.25 13.51
N LEU A 23 -15.32 0.97 12.60
CA LEU A 23 -15.03 0.23 11.38
C LEU A 23 -14.11 0.99 10.43
N LEU A 24 -14.29 2.30 10.28
CA LEU A 24 -13.39 3.14 9.46
C LEU A 24 -11.98 3.17 10.06
N ALA A 25 -11.85 3.35 11.37
CA ALA A 25 -10.56 3.28 12.05
C ALA A 25 -9.88 1.91 11.87
N THR A 26 -10.66 0.83 11.94
CA THR A 26 -10.15 -0.54 11.70
C THR A 26 -9.64 -0.69 10.26
N ILE A 27 -10.35 -0.14 9.27
CA ILE A 27 -9.92 -0.17 7.86
C ILE A 27 -8.61 0.61 7.66
N GLU A 28 -8.51 1.81 8.22
CA GLU A 28 -7.29 2.62 8.16
C GLU A 28 -6.10 1.91 8.82
N GLU A 29 -6.31 1.31 9.99
CA GLU A 29 -5.29 0.54 10.69
C GLU A 29 -4.85 -0.68 9.87
N LEU A 30 -5.80 -1.43 9.29
CA LEU A 30 -5.49 -2.56 8.42
C LEU A 30 -4.69 -2.13 7.18
N HIS A 31 -5.00 -0.98 6.59
CA HIS A 31 -4.22 -0.46 5.47
C HIS A 31 -2.76 -0.20 5.86
N GLN A 32 -2.53 0.43 7.02
CA GLN A 32 -1.19 0.65 7.54
C GLN A 32 -0.47 -0.66 7.87
N GLN A 33 -1.17 -1.65 8.43
CA GLN A 33 -0.61 -2.97 8.72
C GLN A 33 -0.19 -3.71 7.45
N VAL A 34 -0.97 -3.62 6.36
CA VAL A 34 -0.61 -4.21 5.07
C VAL A 34 0.67 -3.58 4.53
N TRP A 35 0.75 -2.24 4.52
CA TRP A 35 1.96 -1.53 4.08
C TRP A 35 3.18 -1.93 4.93
N ALA A 36 3.04 -1.96 6.25
CA ALA A 36 4.12 -2.30 7.17
C ALA A 36 4.56 -3.77 7.10
N ALA A 37 3.67 -4.68 6.71
CA ALA A 37 3.97 -6.11 6.57
C ALA A 37 4.66 -6.44 5.22
N ALA A 38 4.45 -5.62 4.20
CA ALA A 38 5.11 -5.77 2.91
C ALA A 38 6.60 -5.38 3.04
N PRO A 39 7.54 -6.20 2.54
CA PRO A 39 8.95 -5.90 2.64
C PRO A 39 9.36 -4.77 1.68
N GLU A 40 10.28 -3.91 2.13
CA GLU A 40 10.85 -2.84 1.31
C GLU A 40 11.70 -3.40 0.16
N LEU A 41 11.55 -2.81 -1.03
CA LEU A 41 12.48 -3.00 -2.12
C LEU A 41 13.89 -2.56 -1.69
N LEU A 42 14.89 -3.32 -2.13
CA LEU A 42 16.29 -3.03 -1.79
C LEU A 42 16.94 -2.24 -2.91
N ILE A 43 17.61 -1.15 -2.59
CA ILE A 43 18.46 -0.43 -3.54
C ILE A 43 19.75 -1.24 -3.73
N GLU A 44 20.07 -1.54 -4.98
CA GLU A 44 21.29 -2.24 -5.36
C GLU A 44 22.02 -1.54 -6.49
N THR A 45 23.34 -1.58 -6.47
CA THR A 45 24.19 -1.14 -7.58
C THR A 45 24.45 -2.32 -8.52
N VAL A 46 24.03 -2.20 -9.78
CA VAL A 46 24.17 -3.21 -10.81
C VAL A 46 25.14 -2.70 -11.89
N THR A 47 26.00 -3.59 -12.39
CA THR A 47 26.82 -3.32 -13.56
C THR A 47 26.33 -4.17 -14.72
N ASP A 48 25.84 -3.52 -15.77
CA ASP A 48 25.37 -4.18 -17.00
C ASP A 48 25.97 -3.48 -18.22
N ASP A 49 26.39 -4.25 -19.22
CA ASP A 49 27.05 -3.77 -20.44
C ASP A 49 28.21 -2.75 -20.23
N GLY A 50 28.87 -2.82 -19.07
CA GLY A 50 29.98 -1.92 -18.71
C GLY A 50 29.55 -0.60 -18.08
N GLU A 51 28.25 -0.37 -17.92
CA GLU A 51 27.67 0.77 -17.21
C GLU A 51 27.19 0.35 -15.81
N THR A 52 27.36 1.23 -14.83
CA THR A 52 26.92 0.98 -13.44
C THR A 52 25.79 1.92 -13.10
N HIS A 53 24.67 1.36 -12.64
CA HIS A 53 23.47 2.09 -12.27
C HIS A 53 22.87 1.54 -10.97
N GLU A 54 22.02 2.33 -10.32
CA GLU A 54 21.20 1.83 -9.21
C GLU A 54 19.93 1.19 -9.77
N ALA A 55 19.47 0.12 -9.13
CA ALA A 55 18.22 -0.56 -9.43
C ALA A 55 17.53 -0.98 -8.13
N LEU A 56 16.26 -1.37 -8.21
CA LEU A 56 15.54 -1.97 -7.10
C LEU A 56 15.55 -3.51 -7.21
N ARG A 57 15.73 -4.20 -6.10
CA ARG A 57 15.62 -5.66 -5.99
C ARG A 57 14.45 -6.03 -5.10
N CYS A 58 13.64 -6.98 -5.57
CA CYS A 58 12.59 -7.58 -4.76
C CYS A 58 13.21 -8.50 -3.68
N PRO A 59 12.97 -8.24 -2.39
CA PRO A 59 13.55 -9.06 -1.31
C PRO A 59 12.94 -10.47 -1.24
N VAL A 60 11.79 -10.70 -1.87
CA VAL A 60 11.10 -12.00 -1.86
C VAL A 60 11.69 -12.96 -2.89
N CYS A 61 11.67 -12.58 -4.18
CA CYS A 61 12.19 -13.45 -5.25
C CYS A 61 13.65 -13.19 -5.61
N GLN A 62 14.26 -12.14 -5.04
CA GLN A 62 15.64 -11.72 -5.35
C GLN A 62 15.86 -11.34 -6.82
N THR A 63 14.79 -11.02 -7.56
CA THR A 63 14.88 -10.51 -8.94
C THR A 63 14.92 -8.98 -8.94
N LEU A 64 15.66 -8.39 -9.88
CA LEU A 64 15.63 -6.96 -10.12
C LEU A 64 14.23 -6.56 -10.60
N VAL A 65 13.73 -5.44 -10.11
CA VAL A 65 12.56 -4.78 -10.68
C VAL A 65 13.06 -4.12 -11.96
N THR A 66 12.74 -4.71 -13.10
CA THR A 66 13.19 -4.21 -14.40
C THR A 66 12.14 -3.30 -15.03
N ASP A 67 12.59 -2.41 -15.92
CA ASP A 67 11.69 -1.53 -16.65
C ASP A 67 10.72 -2.34 -17.49
N SER A 68 9.49 -1.83 -17.60
CA SER A 68 8.34 -2.35 -18.36
C SER A 68 7.54 -3.51 -17.74
N GLY A 69 6.73 -3.16 -16.73
CA GLY A 69 5.43 -3.81 -16.48
C GLY A 69 5.39 -4.90 -15.41
N GLU A 70 6.51 -5.15 -14.74
CA GLU A 70 6.62 -6.10 -13.63
C GLU A 70 6.18 -5.50 -12.29
N LEU A 71 6.08 -4.18 -12.16
CA LEU A 71 5.63 -3.50 -10.95
C LEU A 71 4.26 -2.82 -11.14
N ARG A 72 3.35 -3.01 -10.17
CA ARG A 72 2.03 -2.38 -10.14
C ARG A 72 1.75 -1.73 -8.80
N ALA A 73 1.23 -0.51 -8.78
CA ALA A 73 0.64 0.05 -7.58
C ALA A 73 -0.77 -0.55 -7.39
N VAL A 74 -1.06 -1.07 -6.19
CA VAL A 74 -2.37 -1.64 -5.85
C VAL A 74 -3.08 -0.72 -4.86
N ASP A 75 -4.25 -0.22 -5.22
CA ASP A 75 -5.05 0.67 -4.36
C ASP A 75 -5.97 -0.10 -3.39
N VAL A 76 -6.64 0.63 -2.49
CA VAL A 76 -7.61 0.07 -1.52
C VAL A 76 -8.81 -0.64 -2.16
N SER A 77 -9.09 -0.36 -3.44
CA SER A 77 -10.10 -1.08 -4.24
C SER A 77 -9.51 -2.28 -4.98
N THR A 78 -8.28 -2.67 -4.68
CA THR A 78 -7.51 -3.77 -5.30
C THR A 78 -7.27 -3.59 -6.80
N ARG A 79 -7.35 -2.35 -7.30
CA ARG A 79 -7.08 -2.05 -8.71
C ARG A 79 -5.58 -1.91 -8.94
N TRP A 80 -5.12 -2.30 -10.13
CA TRP A 80 -3.71 -2.32 -10.47
C TRP A 80 -3.39 -1.19 -11.45
N SER A 81 -2.45 -0.34 -11.07
CA SER A 81 -1.90 0.74 -11.90
C SER A 81 -0.45 0.41 -12.28
N SER A 82 0.03 0.92 -13.41
CA SER A 82 1.45 0.80 -13.75
C SER A 82 2.27 1.62 -12.77
N ALA A 83 3.39 1.08 -12.33
CA ALA A 83 4.35 1.79 -11.50
C ALA A 83 5.75 1.59 -12.07
N GLU A 84 6.52 2.67 -12.13
CA GLU A 84 7.91 2.65 -12.57
C GLU A 84 8.78 3.36 -11.51
N PRO A 85 9.92 2.76 -11.11
CA PRO A 85 10.81 3.40 -10.16
C PRO A 85 11.66 4.48 -10.86
N ASP A 86 11.54 5.72 -10.41
CA ASP A 86 12.48 6.79 -10.76
C ASP A 86 13.58 6.85 -9.70
N MET A 87 14.72 6.24 -10.04
CA MET A 87 15.89 6.14 -9.19
C MET A 87 16.53 7.51 -8.92
N GLU A 88 16.43 8.46 -9.85
CA GLU A 88 17.07 9.78 -9.74
C GLU A 88 16.35 10.65 -8.71
N ASN A 89 15.01 10.70 -8.78
CA ASN A 89 14.18 11.46 -7.86
C ASN A 89 13.79 10.69 -6.60
N ARG A 90 14.12 9.38 -6.52
CA ARG A 90 13.73 8.48 -5.43
C ARG A 90 12.22 8.48 -5.25
N GLN A 91 11.51 8.21 -6.33
CA GLN A 91 10.07 8.22 -6.36
C GLN A 91 9.53 7.02 -7.15
N MET A 92 8.28 6.68 -6.88
CA MET A 92 7.50 5.77 -7.71
C MET A 92 6.58 6.59 -8.61
N ASP A 93 6.80 6.51 -9.91
CA ASP A 93 5.96 7.12 -10.91
C ASP A 93 4.78 6.18 -11.19
N VAL A 94 3.60 6.56 -10.74
CA VAL A 94 2.38 5.77 -10.88
C VAL A 94 1.60 6.33 -12.05
N THR A 95 1.56 5.56 -13.14
CA THR A 95 0.70 5.84 -14.28
C THR A 95 -0.55 5.00 -14.19
N ALA A 96 -1.64 5.69 -13.99
CA ALA A 96 -2.94 5.10 -13.84
C ALA A 96 -3.84 5.76 -14.90
N GLY A 97 -4.71 5.00 -15.56
CA GLY A 97 -5.53 5.49 -16.67
C GLY A 97 -6.53 6.60 -16.28
N ASP A 98 -7.67 6.71 -16.97
CA ASP A 98 -8.61 7.86 -16.83
C ASP A 98 -9.38 7.99 -15.48
N HIS A 99 -8.85 7.55 -14.33
CA HIS A 99 -9.59 7.60 -13.06
C HIS A 99 -8.90 8.51 -12.02
N ASP A 100 -9.68 9.09 -11.10
CA ASP A 100 -9.12 9.71 -9.89
C ASP A 100 -8.68 8.59 -8.91
N TYR A 101 -7.42 8.62 -8.49
CA TYR A 101 -6.82 7.55 -7.69
C TYR A 101 -6.67 7.91 -6.21
N GLY A 102 -6.85 6.88 -5.38
CA GLY A 102 -6.60 6.91 -3.93
C GLY A 102 -5.26 6.27 -3.59
N SER A 103 -4.82 6.48 -2.34
CA SER A 103 -3.53 6.03 -1.82
C SER A 103 -3.18 4.56 -2.15
N THR A 104 -1.93 4.32 -2.55
CA THR A 104 -1.38 2.97 -2.75
C THR A 104 -1.41 2.19 -1.43
N LEU A 105 -1.91 0.96 -1.47
CA LEU A 105 -1.90 0.04 -0.33
C LEU A 105 -0.60 -0.75 -0.26
N TYR A 106 -0.08 -1.19 -1.41
CA TYR A 106 1.23 -1.82 -1.59
C TYR A 106 1.58 -1.85 -3.09
N TYR A 107 2.82 -2.19 -3.41
CA TYR A 107 3.26 -2.47 -4.78
C TYR A 107 3.32 -3.97 -5.02
N LEU A 108 2.87 -4.41 -6.17
CA LEU A 108 2.92 -5.78 -6.62
C LEU A 108 4.05 -5.96 -7.63
N HIS A 109 5.07 -6.72 -7.25
CA HIS A 109 6.10 -7.19 -8.18
C HIS A 109 5.69 -8.56 -8.74
N TRP A 110 5.61 -8.68 -10.06
CA TRP A 110 5.16 -9.87 -10.77
C TRP A 110 6.26 -10.46 -11.64
N THR A 111 6.81 -11.59 -11.19
CA THR A 111 7.80 -12.39 -11.94
C THR A 111 7.29 -13.83 -12.13
N GLY A 112 6.02 -13.96 -12.51
CA GLY A 112 5.30 -15.24 -12.55
C GLY A 112 4.62 -15.65 -11.24
N GLU A 113 5.06 -15.06 -10.12
CA GLU A 113 4.40 -15.09 -8.81
C GLU A 113 4.25 -13.65 -8.30
N ALA A 114 3.17 -13.40 -7.57
CA ALA A 114 2.82 -12.10 -7.00
C ALA A 114 3.55 -11.86 -5.67
N HIS A 115 4.39 -10.84 -5.61
CA HIS A 115 5.04 -10.40 -4.37
C HIS A 115 4.58 -9.00 -3.98
N ALA A 116 3.89 -8.89 -2.84
CA ALA A 116 3.65 -7.60 -2.23
C ALA A 116 4.97 -7.03 -1.70
N VAL A 117 5.26 -5.78 -2.04
CA VAL A 117 6.45 -5.02 -1.66
C VAL A 117 6.06 -3.56 -1.45
N VAL A 118 6.94 -2.78 -0.83
CA VAL A 118 6.79 -1.32 -0.72
C VAL A 118 8.07 -0.62 -1.19
N PRO A 119 8.01 0.66 -1.57
CA PRO A 119 9.20 1.42 -1.93
C PRO A 119 10.17 1.51 -0.76
N PRO A 120 11.46 1.74 -1.02
CA PRO A 120 12.42 1.99 0.04
C PRO A 120 11.99 3.19 0.89
N SER A 121 12.28 3.13 2.20
CA SER A 121 11.99 4.23 3.13
C SER A 121 12.52 5.58 2.60
N GLY A 122 11.65 6.60 2.62
CA GLY A 122 11.96 7.96 2.19
C GLY A 122 11.71 8.24 0.70
N TRP A 123 11.23 7.26 -0.06
CA TRP A 123 10.76 7.48 -1.42
C TRP A 123 9.36 8.09 -1.44
N SER A 124 9.10 8.96 -2.42
CA SER A 124 7.77 9.54 -2.67
C SER A 124 6.99 8.76 -3.73
N GLU A 125 5.70 9.04 -3.84
CA GLU A 125 4.86 8.58 -4.95
C GLU A 125 4.40 9.79 -5.76
N ASP A 126 4.52 9.72 -7.08
CA ASP A 126 3.95 10.71 -8.00
C ASP A 126 2.87 10.05 -8.86
N TRP A 127 1.63 10.52 -8.71
CA TRP A 127 0.50 10.05 -9.51
C TRP A 127 0.38 10.96 -10.73
N CYS A 128 0.94 10.50 -11.85
CA CYS A 128 0.78 11.17 -13.13
C CYS A 128 -0.68 11.09 -13.58
N LEU A 129 -1.33 12.26 -13.70
CA LEU A 129 -2.69 12.42 -14.24
C LEU A 129 -2.75 12.24 -15.76
#